data_AF-A0A4D7JSH9-F1
#
_entry.id   AF-A0A4D7JSH9-F1
#
_cell.length_a   1.000
_cell.length_b   1.000
_cell.length_c   1.000
_cell.angle_alpha   90.00
_cell.angle_beta   90.00
_cell.angle_gamma   90.00
#
_symmetry.space_group_name_H-M   'P 1'
#
loop_
_entity.id
_entity.type
_entity.pdbx_description
1 polymer ?
#
loop_
_entity_poly.entity_id
_entity_poly.type
_entity_poly.pdbx_seq_one_letter_code
_entity_poly.pdbx_strand_id
1 'polypeptide(L)'
;MIVEEVLAKGKQLCSEEKFEEAIFHFNQILEENDKNLDALYNRAKAYSKLNMFEKSISDFDKLVDQTNSPSMISERALAYFLNKNQEAAIKDLNLAAELDPENPYRYSSRAFIKDRLGDLEGAIQDYTKAIELDPEDAIAYNNRGLVEEKLGRKEAAQISFKRADSIADGKPEEQNSNSENVSPEIPEPKTEIKTSQSKNSKKLSFTQLLKTTRNIISDKKERADFFDFIKSLTKK
;
A
#
# COMPACT_ATOMS: atom_id res chain seq x y z
N MET A 1 8.79 -33.23 20.22
CA MET A 1 9.28 -32.93 18.86
C MET A 1 10.48 -31.99 18.95
N ILE A 2 11.49 -32.07 18.07
CA ILE A 2 12.51 -31.00 17.97
C ILE A 2 11.92 -29.94 17.04
N VAL A 3 11.34 -28.88 17.62
CA VAL A 3 10.58 -27.85 16.88
C VAL A 3 11.41 -27.24 15.75
N GLU A 4 12.69 -26.96 15.99
CA GLU A 4 13.59 -26.37 14.99
C GLU A 4 13.81 -27.28 13.77
N GLU A 5 13.95 -28.59 13.99
CA GLU A 5 14.15 -29.56 12.91
C GLU A 5 12.89 -29.69 12.05
N VAL A 6 11.72 -29.77 12.69
CA VAL A 6 10.43 -29.84 11.98
C VAL A 6 10.14 -28.54 11.23
N LEU A 7 10.47 -27.39 11.81
CA LEU A 7 10.34 -26.10 11.16
C LEU A 7 11.25 -25.99 9.94
N ALA A 8 12.52 -26.39 10.08
CA ALA A 8 13.48 -26.40 8.97
C ALA A 8 13.00 -27.32 7.84
N LYS A 9 12.44 -28.49 8.17
CA LYS A 9 11.87 -29.41 7.19
C LYS A 9 10.68 -28.79 6.45
N GLY A 10 9.75 -28.15 7.17
CA GLY A 10 8.63 -27.42 6.56
C GLY A 10 9.10 -26.30 5.63
N LYS A 11 10.09 -25.50 6.05
CA LYS A 11 10.69 -24.43 5.22
C LYS A 11 11.35 -24.99 3.95
N GLN A 12 12.06 -26.11 4.06
CA GLN A 12 12.64 -26.80 2.91
C GLN A 12 11.56 -27.26 1.92
N LEU A 13 10.48 -27.87 2.40
CA LEU A 13 9.38 -28.30 1.53
C LEU A 13 8.70 -27.13 0.82
N CYS A 14 8.55 -25.97 1.48
CA CYS A 14 8.11 -24.75 0.81
C CYS A 14 9.03 -24.33 -0.34
N SER A 15 10.36 -24.50 -0.20
CA SER A 15 11.31 -24.20 -1.28
C SER A 15 11.26 -25.21 -2.43
N GLU A 16 10.75 -26.42 -2.17
CA GLU A 16 10.49 -27.48 -3.16
C GLU A 16 9.07 -27.39 -3.74
N GLU A 17 8.30 -26.32 -3.43
CA GLU A 17 6.89 -26.12 -3.80
C GLU A 17 5.92 -27.20 -3.29
N LYS A 18 6.36 -27.97 -2.29
CA LYS A 18 5.61 -29.02 -1.60
C LYS A 18 4.81 -28.46 -0.43
N PHE A 19 3.83 -27.60 -0.76
CA PHE A 19 3.15 -26.77 0.24
C PHE A 19 2.27 -27.56 1.20
N GLU A 20 1.56 -28.60 0.72
CA GLU A 20 0.72 -29.46 1.55
C GLU A 20 1.55 -30.23 2.58
N GLU A 21 2.70 -30.79 2.18
CA GLU A 21 3.60 -31.47 3.12
C GLU A 21 4.26 -30.48 4.09
N ALA A 22 4.60 -29.27 3.63
CA ALA A 22 5.09 -28.22 4.52
C ALA A 22 4.05 -27.84 5.59
N ILE A 23 2.78 -27.67 5.20
CA ILE A 23 1.66 -27.37 6.09
C ILE A 23 1.49 -28.47 7.14
N PHE A 24 1.66 -29.75 6.78
CA PHE A 24 1.62 -30.85 7.75
C PHE A 24 2.64 -30.64 8.87
N HIS A 25 3.89 -30.30 8.56
CA HIS A 25 4.92 -30.04 9.57
C HIS A 25 4.62 -28.80 10.42
N PHE A 26 4.10 -27.72 9.82
CA PHE A 26 3.70 -26.55 10.60
C PHE A 26 2.51 -26.84 11.52
N ASN A 27 1.58 -27.71 11.11
CA ASN A 27 0.49 -28.15 11.98
C ASN A 27 1.02 -28.88 13.21
N GLN A 28 2.01 -29.77 13.06
CA GLN A 28 2.60 -30.47 14.21
C GLN A 28 3.14 -29.48 15.25
N ILE A 29 3.86 -28.45 14.82
CA ILE A 29 4.38 -27.39 15.71
C ILE A 29 3.23 -26.66 16.41
N LEU A 30 2.17 -26.35 15.67
CA LEU A 30 1.04 -25.57 16.16
C LEU A 30 0.05 -26.39 17.02
N GLU A 31 0.12 -27.72 16.99
CA GLU A 31 -0.55 -28.61 17.95
C GLU A 31 0.11 -28.56 19.34
N GLU A 32 1.45 -28.43 19.40
CA GLU A 32 2.18 -28.29 20.67
C GLU A 32 2.15 -26.85 21.20
N ASN A 33 2.27 -25.86 20.30
CA ASN A 33 2.22 -24.44 20.64
C ASN A 33 1.56 -23.63 19.51
N ASP A 34 0.27 -23.32 19.69
CA ASP A 34 -0.56 -22.61 18.70
C ASP A 34 -0.17 -21.15 18.46
N LYS A 35 0.77 -20.61 19.25
CA LYS A 35 1.33 -19.27 19.17
C LYS A 35 2.73 -19.22 18.57
N ASN A 36 3.23 -20.34 18.04
CA ASN A 36 4.54 -20.34 17.38
C ASN A 36 4.53 -19.44 16.12
N LEU A 37 5.17 -18.27 16.22
CA LEU A 37 5.14 -17.24 15.18
C LEU A 37 5.74 -17.72 13.85
N ASP A 38 6.86 -18.45 13.90
CA ASP A 38 7.51 -19.00 12.71
C ASP A 38 6.59 -19.98 11.97
N ALA A 39 5.98 -20.92 12.69
CA ALA A 39 5.09 -21.91 12.09
C ALA A 39 3.82 -21.24 11.53
N LEU A 40 3.21 -20.29 12.25
CA LEU A 40 2.08 -19.50 11.75
C LEU A 40 2.44 -18.76 10.47
N TYR A 41 3.57 -18.05 10.44
CA TYR A 41 3.98 -17.26 9.28
C TYR A 41 4.23 -18.13 8.05
N ASN A 42 4.99 -19.20 8.20
CA ASN A 42 5.30 -20.08 7.07
C ASN A 42 4.06 -20.85 6.59
N ARG A 43 3.17 -21.26 7.50
CA ARG A 43 1.89 -21.91 7.14
C ARG A 43 0.93 -20.94 6.45
N ALA A 44 0.83 -19.70 6.92
CA ALA A 44 0.04 -18.66 6.26
C ALA A 44 0.50 -18.44 4.81
N LYS A 45 1.82 -18.38 4.57
CA LYS A 45 2.39 -18.24 3.23
C LYS A 45 2.14 -19.47 2.35
N ALA A 46 2.28 -20.68 2.90
CA ALA A 46 1.95 -21.91 2.18
C ALA A 46 0.46 -21.97 1.80
N TYR A 47 -0.44 -21.59 2.71
CA TYR A 47 -1.86 -21.47 2.40
C TYR A 47 -2.14 -20.46 1.28
N SER A 48 -1.48 -19.29 1.29
CA SER A 48 -1.59 -18.32 0.20
C SER A 48 -1.13 -18.90 -1.15
N LYS A 49 -0.07 -19.70 -1.18
CA LYS A 49 0.41 -20.38 -2.41
C LYS A 49 -0.57 -21.41 -2.96
N LEU A 50 -1.34 -22.05 -2.08
CA LEU A 50 -2.41 -22.98 -2.44
C LEU A 50 -3.78 -22.32 -2.68
N ASN A 51 -3.84 -20.98 -2.72
CA ASN A 51 -5.08 -20.20 -2.80
C ASN A 51 -6.08 -20.45 -1.65
N MET A 52 -5.60 -20.94 -0.50
CA MET A 52 -6.40 -21.15 0.70
C MET A 52 -6.42 -19.85 1.54
N PHE A 53 -6.95 -18.78 0.96
CA PHE A 53 -6.75 -17.42 1.48
C PHE A 53 -7.39 -17.20 2.85
N GLU A 54 -8.54 -17.78 3.15
CA GLU A 54 -9.18 -17.66 4.47
C GLU A 54 -8.32 -18.28 5.58
N LYS A 55 -7.67 -19.41 5.30
CA LYS A 55 -6.73 -20.03 6.26
C LYS A 55 -5.47 -19.19 6.44
N SER A 56 -4.97 -18.63 5.33
CA SER A 56 -3.84 -17.70 5.35
C SER A 56 -4.14 -16.47 6.21
N ILE A 57 -5.30 -15.84 5.99
CA ILE A 57 -5.80 -14.71 6.78
C ILE A 57 -5.90 -15.10 8.25
N SER A 58 -6.46 -16.25 8.59
CA SER A 58 -6.61 -16.69 9.99
C SER A 58 -5.28 -16.85 10.71
N ASP A 59 -4.22 -17.32 10.05
CA ASP A 59 -2.89 -17.41 10.65
C ASP A 59 -2.24 -16.02 10.77
N PHE A 60 -2.44 -15.14 9.77
CA PHE A 60 -1.99 -13.76 9.86
C PHE A 60 -2.71 -12.94 10.92
N ASP A 61 -3.99 -13.18 11.17
CA ASP A 61 -4.73 -12.55 12.28
C ASP A 61 -4.06 -12.87 13.62
N LYS A 62 -3.72 -14.14 13.86
CA LYS A 62 -2.98 -14.54 15.07
C LYS A 62 -1.60 -13.88 15.16
N LEU A 63 -0.91 -13.69 14.03
CA LEU A 63 0.39 -13.01 14.00
C LEU A 63 0.27 -11.52 14.31
N VAL A 64 -0.73 -10.85 13.74
CA VAL A 64 -1.01 -9.43 13.99
C VAL A 64 -1.39 -9.22 15.45
N ASP A 65 -2.28 -10.05 16.00
CA ASP A 65 -2.71 -9.95 17.40
C ASP A 65 -1.55 -10.13 18.39
N GLN A 66 -0.57 -10.97 18.05
CA GLN A 66 0.58 -11.26 18.93
C GLN A 66 1.72 -10.26 18.79
N THR A 67 1.95 -9.74 17.58
CA THR A 67 3.16 -8.94 17.30
C THR A 67 2.87 -7.46 17.12
N ASN A 68 1.65 -7.11 16.73
CA ASN A 68 1.27 -5.79 16.22
C ASN A 68 2.29 -5.23 15.19
N SER A 69 2.92 -6.13 14.43
CA SER A 69 4.02 -5.79 13.52
C SER A 69 3.48 -5.22 12.20
N PRO A 70 3.96 -4.04 11.75
CA PRO A 70 3.59 -3.47 10.45
C PRO A 70 3.87 -4.42 9.27
N SER A 71 4.88 -5.27 9.39
CA SER A 71 5.18 -6.31 8.41
C SER A 71 4.10 -7.39 8.35
N MET A 72 3.63 -7.88 9.51
CA MET A 72 2.55 -8.88 9.55
C MET A 72 1.22 -8.29 9.09
N ILE A 73 0.95 -7.02 9.42
CA ILE A 73 -0.23 -6.30 8.93
C ILE A 73 -0.19 -6.18 7.39
N SER A 74 0.99 -5.86 6.81
CA SER A 74 1.16 -5.79 5.35
C SER A 74 0.96 -7.15 4.66
N GLU A 75 1.48 -8.24 5.25
CA GLU A 75 1.29 -9.60 4.74
C GLU A 75 -0.18 -10.04 4.83
N ARG A 76 -0.89 -9.67 5.91
CA ARG A 76 -2.34 -9.90 6.03
C ARG A 76 -3.13 -9.12 4.97
N ALA A 77 -2.76 -7.88 4.71
CA ALA A 77 -3.32 -7.08 3.63
C ALA A 77 -3.20 -7.77 2.27
N LEU A 78 -2.05 -8.38 1.98
CA LEU A 78 -1.86 -9.16 0.75
C LEU A 78 -2.81 -10.36 0.71
N ALA A 79 -2.96 -11.09 1.81
CA ALA A 79 -3.90 -12.21 1.89
C ALA A 79 -5.36 -11.76 1.70
N TYR A 80 -5.76 -10.62 2.28
CA TYR A 80 -7.07 -10.02 2.04
C TYR A 80 -7.28 -9.63 0.58
N PHE A 81 -6.28 -9.02 -0.05
CA PHE A 81 -6.35 -8.64 -1.46
C PHE A 81 -6.53 -9.86 -2.36
N LEU A 82 -5.75 -10.93 -2.13
CA LEU A 82 -5.88 -12.19 -2.88
C LEU A 82 -7.25 -12.85 -2.63
N ASN A 83 -7.80 -12.71 -1.43
CA ASN A 83 -9.17 -13.10 -1.11
C ASN A 83 -10.25 -12.14 -1.64
N LYS A 84 -9.89 -11.17 -2.49
CA LYS A 84 -10.79 -10.14 -3.06
C LYS A 84 -11.44 -9.22 -2.01
N ASN A 85 -10.96 -9.23 -0.77
CA ASN A 85 -11.38 -8.29 0.27
C ASN A 85 -10.53 -7.01 0.19
N GLN A 86 -10.86 -6.18 -0.81
CA GLN A 86 -10.09 -4.98 -1.15
C GLN A 86 -10.13 -3.92 -0.05
N GLU A 87 -11.27 -3.76 0.62
CA GLU A 87 -11.45 -2.81 1.71
C GLU A 87 -10.55 -3.14 2.90
N ALA A 88 -10.53 -4.40 3.33
CA ALA A 88 -9.66 -4.84 4.42
C ALA A 88 -8.18 -4.71 4.05
N ALA A 89 -7.81 -5.04 2.80
CA ALA A 89 -6.44 -4.90 2.32
C ALA A 89 -5.94 -3.44 2.40
N ILE A 90 -6.72 -2.48 1.88
CA ILE A 90 -6.35 -1.06 1.93
C ILE A 90 -6.32 -0.54 3.37
N LYS A 91 -7.26 -0.98 4.21
CA LYS A 91 -7.27 -0.61 5.64
C LYS A 91 -5.98 -1.04 6.35
N ASP A 92 -5.57 -2.29 6.17
CA ASP A 92 -4.34 -2.82 6.77
C ASP A 92 -3.09 -2.12 6.22
N LEU A 93 -3.03 -1.86 4.91
CA LEU A 93 -1.89 -1.14 4.32
C LEU A 93 -1.78 0.31 4.82
N ASN A 94 -2.90 0.99 5.04
CA ASN A 94 -2.90 2.31 5.66
C ASN A 94 -2.37 2.25 7.08
N LEU A 95 -2.86 1.30 7.88
CA LEU A 95 -2.39 1.10 9.26
C LEU A 95 -0.88 0.77 9.30
N ALA A 96 -0.41 -0.10 8.42
CA ALA A 96 1.01 -0.45 8.36
C ALA A 96 1.90 0.76 8.01
N ALA A 97 1.45 1.63 7.11
CA ALA A 97 2.15 2.89 6.78
C ALA A 97 2.10 3.92 7.92
N GLU A 98 1.00 3.96 8.69
CA GLU A 98 0.90 4.84 9.87
C GLU A 98 1.82 4.40 11.02
N LEU A 99 1.98 3.08 11.21
CA LEU A 99 2.81 2.52 12.27
C LEU A 99 4.32 2.56 11.95
N ASP A 100 4.68 2.62 10.67
CA ASP A 100 6.07 2.55 10.19
C ASP A 100 6.30 3.56 9.04
N PRO A 101 6.14 4.87 9.30
CA PRO A 101 6.02 5.89 8.24
C PRO A 101 7.33 6.20 7.51
N GLU A 102 8.48 5.80 8.07
CA GLU A 102 9.81 6.01 7.49
C GLU A 102 10.30 4.80 6.69
N ASN A 103 9.49 3.74 6.60
CA ASN A 103 9.84 2.54 5.86
C ASN A 103 9.29 2.59 4.42
N PRO A 104 10.14 2.69 3.39
CA PRO A 104 9.71 2.80 1.99
C PRO A 104 8.84 1.62 1.55
N TYR A 105 9.09 0.42 2.09
CA TYR A 105 8.34 -0.78 1.72
C TYR A 105 6.84 -0.68 2.05
N ARG A 106 6.44 0.11 3.05
CA ARG A 106 5.00 0.30 3.37
C ARG A 106 4.27 0.97 2.22
N TYR A 107 4.88 2.00 1.65
CA TYR A 107 4.31 2.74 0.54
C TYR A 107 4.42 1.93 -0.75
N SER A 108 5.55 1.25 -1.02
CA SER A 108 5.68 0.38 -2.19
C SER A 108 4.66 -0.77 -2.20
N SER A 109 4.39 -1.41 -1.05
CA SER A 109 3.35 -2.44 -0.93
C SER A 109 1.95 -1.87 -1.15
N ARG A 110 1.64 -0.69 -0.58
CA ARG A 110 0.34 -0.04 -0.78
C ARG A 110 0.13 0.41 -2.22
N ALA A 111 1.17 0.96 -2.85
CA ALA A 111 1.18 1.36 -4.25
C ALA A 111 0.88 0.18 -5.18
N PHE A 112 1.52 -0.97 -4.95
CA PHE A 112 1.29 -2.18 -5.72
C PHE A 112 -0.18 -2.61 -5.67
N ILE A 113 -0.79 -2.61 -4.48
CA ILE A 113 -2.21 -2.97 -4.35
C ILE A 113 -3.12 -1.92 -5.00
N LYS A 114 -2.86 -0.62 -4.82
CA LYS A 114 -3.62 0.45 -5.48
C LYS A 114 -3.56 0.36 -7.00
N ASP A 115 -2.39 0.07 -7.58
CA ASP A 115 -2.22 -0.18 -9.02
C ASP A 115 -3.14 -1.31 -9.49
N ARG A 116 -3.15 -2.44 -8.77
CA ARG A 116 -4.00 -3.58 -9.11
C ARG A 116 -5.50 -3.29 -8.96
N LEU A 117 -5.87 -2.34 -8.12
CA LEU A 117 -7.25 -1.87 -7.94
C LEU A 117 -7.64 -0.75 -8.91
N GLY A 118 -6.71 -0.24 -9.71
CA GLY A 118 -6.94 0.84 -10.68
C GLY A 118 -6.83 2.26 -10.10
N ASP A 119 -6.45 2.41 -8.83
CA ASP A 119 -6.08 3.72 -8.26
C ASP A 119 -4.65 4.08 -8.68
N LEU A 120 -4.49 4.36 -9.97
CA LEU A 120 -3.17 4.60 -10.59
C LEU A 120 -2.52 5.87 -10.02
N GLU A 121 -3.30 6.92 -9.76
CA GLU A 121 -2.77 8.16 -9.16
C GLU A 121 -2.31 7.95 -7.72
N GLY A 122 -3.11 7.25 -6.91
CA GLY A 122 -2.73 6.91 -5.54
C GLY A 122 -1.51 5.98 -5.49
N ALA A 123 -1.35 5.08 -6.47
CA ALA A 123 -0.16 4.25 -6.61
C ALA A 123 1.09 5.07 -6.97
N ILE A 124 0.99 6.03 -7.90
CA ILE A 124 2.10 6.94 -8.24
C ILE A 124 2.51 7.77 -7.02
N GLN A 125 1.55 8.27 -6.23
CA GLN A 125 1.83 9.00 -5.00
C GLN A 125 2.61 8.14 -3.99
N ASP A 126 2.16 6.91 -3.76
CA ASP A 126 2.82 6.00 -2.82
C ASP A 126 4.21 5.56 -3.32
N TYR A 127 4.38 5.23 -4.60
CA TYR A 127 5.72 4.95 -5.14
C TYR A 127 6.64 6.15 -5.05
N THR A 128 6.12 7.37 -5.27
CA THR A 128 6.91 8.60 -5.11
C THR A 128 7.36 8.76 -3.66
N LYS A 129 6.47 8.51 -2.68
CA LYS A 129 6.85 8.55 -1.27
C LYS A 129 7.88 7.47 -0.91
N ALA A 130 7.77 6.27 -1.48
CA ALA A 130 8.78 5.22 -1.29
C ALA A 130 10.16 5.66 -1.83
N ILE A 131 10.19 6.27 -3.02
CA ILE A 131 11.42 6.80 -3.64
C ILE A 131 12.01 7.97 -2.84
N GLU A 132 11.18 8.84 -2.24
CA GLU A 132 11.68 9.90 -1.36
C GLU A 132 12.38 9.34 -0.11
N LEU A 133 11.92 8.20 0.40
CA LEU A 133 12.50 7.52 1.57
C LEU A 133 13.72 6.66 1.20
N ASP A 134 13.71 6.05 0.01
CA ASP A 134 14.83 5.30 -0.55
C ASP A 134 15.07 5.69 -2.03
N PRO A 135 15.91 6.71 -2.28
CA PRO A 135 16.21 7.19 -3.63
C PRO A 135 16.99 6.21 -4.52
N GLU A 136 17.45 5.10 -3.97
CA GLU A 136 18.20 4.07 -4.70
C GLU A 136 17.36 2.78 -4.89
N ASP A 137 16.04 2.83 -4.65
CA ASP A 137 15.12 1.74 -4.97
C ASP A 137 14.76 1.73 -6.46
N ALA A 138 15.59 1.07 -7.27
CA ALA A 138 15.34 0.86 -8.70
C ALA A 138 13.98 0.19 -8.98
N ILE A 139 13.50 -0.67 -8.07
CA ILE A 139 12.23 -1.40 -8.24
C ILE A 139 11.06 -0.42 -8.08
N ALA A 140 11.12 0.50 -7.12
CA ALA A 140 10.10 1.52 -6.94
C ALA A 140 10.00 2.45 -8.16
N TYR A 141 11.14 2.88 -8.73
CA TYR A 141 11.17 3.67 -9.97
C TYR A 141 10.54 2.90 -11.15
N ASN A 142 10.94 1.64 -11.35
CA ASN A 142 10.39 0.82 -12.42
C ASN A 142 8.87 0.64 -12.26
N ASN A 143 8.41 0.33 -11.04
CA ASN A 143 6.98 0.15 -10.79
C ASN A 143 6.19 1.45 -11.00
N ARG A 144 6.72 2.61 -10.56
CA ARG A 144 6.11 3.90 -10.84
C ARG A 144 5.98 4.15 -12.34
N GLY A 145 7.05 3.87 -13.10
CA GLY A 145 7.06 4.01 -14.56
C GLY A 145 5.98 3.16 -15.25
N LEU A 146 5.80 1.91 -14.80
CA LEU A 146 4.73 1.03 -15.30
C LEU A 146 3.32 1.61 -15.02
N VAL A 147 3.10 2.20 -13.84
CA VAL A 147 1.82 2.82 -13.49
C VAL A 147 1.60 4.11 -14.29
N GLU A 148 2.63 4.93 -14.46
CA GLU A 148 2.61 6.14 -15.31
C GLU A 148 2.26 5.81 -16.76
N GLU A 149 2.81 4.72 -17.31
CA GLU A 149 2.48 4.24 -18.65
C GLU A 149 1.02 3.80 -18.76
N LYS A 150 0.49 3.05 -17.78
CA LYS A 150 -0.94 2.68 -17.73
C LYS A 150 -1.86 3.90 -17.71
N LEU A 151 -1.41 4.99 -17.11
CA LEU A 151 -2.13 6.27 -17.06
C LEU A 151 -1.89 7.14 -18.31
N GLY A 152 -1.06 6.70 -19.26
CA GLY A 152 -0.74 7.41 -20.50
C GLY A 152 0.36 8.47 -20.37
N ARG A 153 1.04 8.58 -19.22
CA ARG A 153 2.11 9.55 -18.94
C ARG A 153 3.46 9.07 -19.47
N LYS A 154 3.57 8.94 -20.80
CA LYS A 154 4.74 8.34 -21.46
C LYS A 154 6.07 9.01 -21.13
N GLU A 155 6.10 10.33 -21.04
CA GLU A 155 7.34 11.08 -20.74
C GLU A 155 7.80 10.84 -19.29
N ALA A 156 6.88 10.91 -18.33
CA ALA A 156 7.18 10.62 -16.92
C ALA A 156 7.66 9.17 -16.74
N ALA A 157 6.99 8.22 -17.38
CA ALA A 157 7.37 6.81 -17.35
C ALA A 157 8.81 6.59 -17.85
N GLN A 158 9.20 7.22 -18.98
CA GLN A 158 10.56 7.14 -19.50
C GLN A 158 11.60 7.70 -18.53
N ILE A 159 11.29 8.77 -17.81
CA ILE A 159 12.18 9.33 -16.78
C ILE A 159 12.33 8.31 -15.63
N SER A 160 11.22 7.77 -15.13
CA SER A 160 11.23 6.76 -14.07
C SER A 160 12.03 5.52 -14.47
N PHE A 161 11.84 4.97 -15.68
CA PHE A 161 12.60 3.82 -16.17
C PHE A 161 14.10 4.10 -16.32
N LYS A 162 14.48 5.25 -16.90
CA LYS A 162 15.90 5.63 -17.02
C LYS A 162 16.59 5.72 -15.66
N ARG A 163 15.89 6.21 -14.64
CA ARG A 163 16.44 6.26 -13.28
C ARG A 163 16.60 4.86 -12.69
N ALA A 164 15.62 3.98 -12.90
CA ALA A 164 15.73 2.57 -12.50
C ALA A 164 16.94 1.88 -13.15
N ASP A 165 17.13 2.05 -14.47
CA ASP A 165 18.27 1.47 -15.21
C ASP A 165 19.61 2.04 -14.73
N SER A 166 19.68 3.35 -14.48
CA SER A 166 20.90 4.01 -13.96
C SER A 166 21.32 3.42 -12.62
N ILE A 167 20.37 3.24 -11.70
CA ILE A 167 20.62 2.66 -10.38
C ILE A 167 21.06 1.20 -10.53
N ALA A 168 20.36 0.42 -11.36
CA ALA A 168 20.69 -1.00 -11.59
C ALA A 168 22.08 -1.20 -12.21
N ASP A 169 22.51 -0.29 -13.10
CA ASP A 169 23.84 -0.26 -13.72
C ASP A 169 24.93 0.27 -12.77
N GLY A 170 24.59 0.77 -11.59
CA GLY A 170 25.52 1.42 -10.65
C GLY A 170 26.05 2.77 -11.16
N LYS A 171 25.34 3.42 -12.09
CA LYS A 171 25.67 4.75 -12.60
C LYS A 171 25.05 5.82 -11.70
N PRO A 172 25.83 6.75 -11.14
CA PRO A 172 25.28 7.85 -10.36
C PRO A 172 24.39 8.73 -11.24
N GLU A 173 23.45 9.43 -10.60
CA GLU A 173 22.54 10.38 -11.24
C GLU A 173 23.35 11.39 -12.07
N GLU A 174 23.17 11.41 -13.40
CA GLU A 174 23.69 12.50 -14.22
C GLU A 174 22.97 13.77 -13.77
N GLN A 175 23.67 14.64 -13.04
CA GLN A 175 23.19 15.97 -12.70
C GLN A 175 23.03 16.76 -14.01
N ASN A 176 21.85 16.68 -14.62
CA ASN A 176 21.44 17.63 -15.62
C ASN A 176 21.31 18.99 -14.93
N SER A 177 22.37 19.78 -15.05
CA SER A 177 22.40 21.22 -14.78
C SER A 177 21.51 21.96 -15.80
N ASN A 178 20.21 21.71 -15.70
CA ASN A 178 19.10 22.47 -16.28
C ASN A 178 17.78 21.89 -15.73
N SER A 179 17.61 21.85 -14.41
CA SER A 179 16.27 21.89 -13.82
C SER A 179 15.93 23.35 -13.58
N GLU A 180 15.33 24.00 -14.58
CA GLU A 180 14.33 24.99 -14.22
C GLU A 180 13.35 24.30 -13.27
N ASN A 181 13.06 24.95 -12.15
CA ASN A 181 12.01 24.55 -11.22
C ASN A 181 10.68 24.47 -11.97
N VAL A 182 10.40 23.32 -12.57
CA VAL A 182 9.07 22.99 -13.08
C VAL A 182 8.49 22.06 -12.03
N SER A 183 7.88 22.67 -11.01
CA SER A 183 6.75 22.04 -10.36
C SER A 183 5.79 21.62 -11.48
N PRO A 184 5.31 20.36 -11.54
CA PRO A 184 4.34 19.98 -12.54
C PRO A 184 3.07 20.79 -12.30
N GLU A 185 2.91 21.88 -13.06
CA GLU A 185 1.63 22.52 -13.28
C GLU A 185 0.72 21.46 -13.91
N ILE A 186 -0.33 21.12 -13.19
CA ILE A 186 -1.43 20.29 -13.67
C ILE A 186 -2.01 20.99 -14.91
N PRO A 187 -1.95 20.40 -16.12
CA PRO A 187 -2.60 21.01 -17.26
C PRO A 187 -4.11 20.93 -17.04
N GLU A 188 -4.76 22.10 -16.95
CA GLU A 188 -6.21 22.19 -16.95
C GLU A 188 -6.78 21.49 -18.19
N PRO A 189 -7.81 20.63 -18.04
CA PRO A 189 -8.39 19.92 -19.16
C PRO A 189 -9.12 20.89 -20.08
N LYS A 190 -8.55 21.15 -21.27
CA LYS A 190 -9.28 21.75 -22.39
C LYS A 190 -10.26 20.70 -22.94
N THR A 191 -11.53 20.82 -22.56
CA THR A 191 -12.63 20.18 -23.29
C THR A 191 -13.69 21.22 -23.61
N GLU A 192 -13.74 21.62 -24.88
CA GLU A 192 -14.92 22.20 -25.50
C GLU A 192 -16.02 21.13 -25.48
N ILE A 193 -16.99 21.29 -24.57
CA ILE A 193 -18.29 20.63 -24.67
C ILE A 193 -19.32 21.72 -24.93
N LYS A 194 -20.01 21.56 -26.06
CA LYS A 194 -21.10 22.41 -26.51
C LYS A 194 -22.16 22.55 -25.42
N THR A 195 -22.54 23.80 -25.25
CA THR A 195 -23.60 24.33 -24.40
C THR A 195 -24.91 23.54 -24.47
N SER A 196 -25.36 23.04 -23.31
CA SER A 196 -26.78 23.05 -22.97
C SER A 196 -26.92 23.43 -21.49
N GLN A 197 -27.87 24.33 -21.23
CA GLN A 197 -27.98 25.15 -20.03
C GLN A 197 -28.48 24.35 -18.81
N SER A 198 -27.81 24.46 -17.65
CA SER A 198 -28.51 24.41 -16.34
C SER A 198 -27.65 24.94 -15.18
N LYS A 199 -28.16 26.02 -14.59
CA LYS A 199 -27.90 26.72 -13.30
C LYS A 199 -26.71 26.30 -12.41
N ASN A 200 -25.82 27.28 -12.22
CA ASN A 200 -24.98 27.60 -11.04
C ASN A 200 -25.03 26.65 -9.84
N SER A 201 -23.93 25.91 -9.63
CA SER A 201 -23.47 25.53 -8.30
C SER A 201 -21.94 25.66 -8.25
N LYS A 202 -21.41 26.65 -7.52
CA LYS A 202 -19.96 26.73 -7.23
C LYS A 202 -19.59 25.52 -6.40
N LYS A 203 -18.88 24.55 -6.98
CA LYS A 203 -18.25 23.45 -6.22
C LYS A 203 -17.04 24.05 -5.49
N LEU A 204 -17.13 24.13 -4.16
CA LEU A 204 -16.03 24.58 -3.31
C LEU A 204 -14.94 23.51 -3.34
N SER A 205 -13.68 23.88 -3.62
CA SER A 205 -12.59 22.89 -3.57
C SER A 205 -12.34 22.49 -2.11
N PHE A 206 -11.89 21.25 -1.89
CA PHE A 206 -11.55 20.76 -0.56
C PHE A 206 -10.47 21.62 0.11
N THR A 207 -9.54 22.16 -0.68
CA THR A 207 -8.51 23.10 -0.24
C THR A 207 -9.10 24.46 0.18
N GLN A 208 -10.13 24.95 -0.49
CA GLN A 208 -10.85 26.16 -0.07
C GLN A 208 -11.66 25.92 1.20
N LEU A 209 -12.35 24.77 1.29
CA LEU A 209 -13.07 24.35 2.49
C LEU A 209 -12.12 24.32 3.70
N LEU A 210 -11.01 23.59 3.60
CA LEU A 210 -10.01 23.46 4.66
C LEU A 210 -9.37 24.80 5.05
N LYS A 211 -9.11 25.69 4.07
CA LYS A 211 -8.54 27.01 4.33
C LYS A 211 -9.53 27.91 5.08
N THR A 212 -10.82 27.85 4.73
CA THR A 212 -11.87 28.59 5.45
C THR A 212 -12.17 28.00 6.83
N THR A 213 -11.95 26.70 7.02
CA THR A 213 -12.19 26.00 8.30
C THR A 213 -10.90 25.69 9.07
N ARG A 214 -9.82 26.44 8.81
CA ARG A 214 -8.49 26.16 9.41
C ARG A 214 -8.55 26.06 10.93
N ASN A 215 -9.41 26.87 11.56
CA ASN A 215 -9.57 26.88 13.01
C ASN A 215 -10.24 25.60 13.55
N ILE A 216 -11.04 24.88 12.76
CA ILE A 216 -11.61 23.58 13.12
C ILE A 216 -10.50 22.53 13.34
N ILE A 217 -9.37 22.69 12.63
CA ILE A 217 -8.23 21.76 12.75
C ILE A 217 -7.29 22.19 13.88
N SER A 218 -7.14 23.49 14.16
CA SER A 218 -6.20 23.94 15.20
C SER A 218 -6.83 24.13 16.59
N ASP A 219 -8.15 24.35 16.67
CA ASP A 219 -8.86 24.64 17.92
C ASP A 219 -9.83 23.51 18.28
N LYS A 220 -9.65 22.94 19.48
CA LYS A 220 -10.41 21.78 19.95
C LYS A 220 -11.89 22.10 20.22
N LYS A 221 -12.20 23.34 20.61
CA LYS A 221 -13.57 23.77 20.92
C LYS A 221 -14.35 24.02 19.63
N GLU A 222 -13.76 24.76 18.68
CA GLU A 222 -14.38 24.98 17.38
C GLU A 222 -14.58 23.67 16.59
N ARG A 223 -13.67 22.70 16.78
CA ARG A 223 -13.84 21.35 16.23
C ARG A 223 -15.07 20.63 16.79
N ALA A 224 -15.28 20.70 18.11
CA ALA A 224 -16.41 20.05 18.75
C ALA A 224 -17.75 20.67 18.28
N ASP A 225 -17.82 22.01 18.26
CA ASP A 225 -19.01 22.75 17.82
C ASP A 225 -19.38 22.44 16.36
N PHE A 226 -18.39 22.27 15.49
CA PHE A 226 -18.62 21.87 14.10
C PHE A 226 -19.20 20.45 13.97
N PHE A 227 -18.67 19.47 14.71
CA PHE A 227 -19.17 18.10 14.65
C PHE A 227 -20.58 17.97 15.24
N ASP A 228 -20.91 18.77 16.25
CA ASP A 228 -22.27 18.84 16.80
C ASP A 228 -23.25 19.47 15.81
N PHE A 229 -22.83 20.50 15.08
CA PHE A 229 -23.60 21.04 13.96
C PHE A 229 -23.86 19.99 12.88
N ILE A 230 -22.84 19.23 12.43
CA ILE A 230 -23.01 18.16 11.43
C ILE A 230 -23.95 17.06 11.93
N LYS A 231 -23.86 16.64 13.20
CA LYS A 231 -24.80 15.69 13.81
C LYS A 231 -26.23 16.23 13.88
N SER A 232 -26.41 17.54 14.03
CA SER A 232 -27.75 18.16 14.00
C SER A 232 -28.39 18.09 12.61
N LEU A 233 -27.59 18.06 11.54
CA LEU A 233 -28.07 17.98 10.16
C LEU A 233 -28.47 16.55 9.75
N THR A 234 -27.98 15.52 10.43
CA THR A 234 -28.30 14.11 10.15
C THR A 234 -29.46 13.57 10.99
N LYS A 235 -29.97 14.35 11.95
CA LYS A 235 -31.27 14.09 12.61
C LYS A 235 -32.40 14.75 11.82
N LYS A 236 -32.86 14.08 10.76
CA LYS A 236 -34.18 14.28 10.16
C LYS A 236 -34.75 12.95 9.69
#